data_AF-A0A4Y2UIQ6-F1
#
_entry.id   AF-A0A4Y2UIQ6-F1
#
_cell.length_a   1.000
_cell.length_b   1.000
_cell.length_c   1.000
_cell.angle_alpha   90.00
_cell.angle_beta   90.00
_cell.angle_gamma   90.00
#
_symmetry.space_group_name_H-M   'P 1'
#
loop_
_entity.id
_entity.type
_entity.pdbx_description
1 polymer ?
#
loop_
_entity_poly.entity_id
_entity_poly.type
_entity_poly.pdbx_seq_one_letter_code
_entity_poly.pdbx_strand_id
1 'polypeptide(L)'
;MIPKFDQVNNDISLYLILFERQAQVADVPKEFWASHLLGLLPYEIAQLVAREDVWISRYFEKVKSLLLKRYKLTAEKLRQLFSKHCKSPTATWKDFSYEVRNYFHGWISGLDISTFDQLKELIIVDQIKRRSFPEVREHYIDEWSQLNNLEKLTSKLDDYDAVRTKRDFHNSTPRKGAENRAYTTLNQKR
;
A
#
# COMPACT_ATOMS: atom_id res chain seq x y z
N MET A 1 13.04 28.17 15.15
CA MET A 1 12.21 28.18 13.93
C MET A 1 12.04 26.74 13.46
N ILE A 2 10.81 26.29 13.17
CA ILE A 2 10.60 24.96 12.59
C ILE A 2 10.98 25.03 11.10
N PRO A 3 11.89 24.17 10.60
CA PRO A 3 12.26 24.16 9.20
C PRO A 3 11.09 23.72 8.32
N LYS A 4 11.06 24.18 7.07
CA LYS A 4 10.10 23.69 6.07
C LYS A 4 10.31 22.20 5.84
N PHE A 5 9.22 21.47 5.62
CA PHE A 5 9.29 20.05 5.34
C PHE A 5 9.92 19.80 3.96
N ASP A 6 10.98 18.99 3.93
CA ASP A 6 11.63 18.52 2.71
C ASP A 6 11.19 17.08 2.42
N GLN A 7 10.37 16.92 1.37
CA GLN A 7 9.84 15.62 0.95
C GLN A 7 10.90 14.63 0.45
N VAL A 8 12.09 15.09 0.08
CA VAL A 8 13.14 14.25 -0.51
C VAL A 8 14.04 13.65 0.58
N ASN A 9 14.32 14.44 1.63
CA ASN A 9 15.31 14.08 2.64
C ASN A 9 14.71 13.79 4.03
N ASN A 10 13.47 14.22 4.32
CA ASN A 10 12.88 14.08 5.65
C ASN A 10 11.70 13.11 5.68
N ASP A 11 11.68 12.25 6.69
CA ASP A 11 10.49 11.46 7.03
C ASP A 11 9.40 12.36 7.63
N ILE A 12 8.19 12.27 7.06
CA ILE A 12 7.02 13.00 7.52
C ILE A 12 6.62 12.60 8.94
N SER A 13 6.81 11.34 9.33
CA SER A 13 6.40 10.84 10.65
C SER A 13 7.28 11.47 11.73
N LEU A 14 8.59 11.42 11.53
CA LEU A 14 9.56 12.09 12.38
C LEU A 14 9.36 13.62 12.39
N TYR A 15 9.09 14.23 11.23
CA TYR A 15 8.83 15.66 11.14
C TYR A 15 7.60 16.09 11.94
N LEU A 16 6.50 15.34 11.87
CA LEU A 16 5.28 15.60 12.64
C LEU A 16 5.55 15.51 14.15
N ILE A 17 6.32 14.52 14.60
CA ILE A 17 6.71 14.40 16.02
C ILE A 17 7.56 15.60 16.48
N LEU A 18 8.52 16.03 15.66
CA LEU A 18 9.36 17.20 15.96
C LEU A 18 8.53 18.48 15.99
N PHE A 19 7.58 18.63 15.06
CA PHE A 19 6.63 19.74 15.03
C PHE A 19 5.79 19.79 16.32
N GLU A 20 5.23 18.66 16.76
CA GLU A 20 4.41 18.57 17.98
C GLU A 20 5.19 18.99 19.22
N ARG A 21 6.42 18.46 19.38
CA ARG A 21 7.30 18.83 20.50
C ARG A 21 7.61 20.32 20.48
N GLN A 22 7.90 20.89 19.31
CA GLN A 22 8.24 22.30 19.20
C GLN A 22 7.04 23.22 19.45
N ALA A 23 5.86 22.85 18.94
CA ALA A 23 4.61 23.59 19.16
C ALA A 23 4.20 23.56 20.64
N GLN A 24 4.45 22.44 21.33
CA GLN A 24 4.22 22.30 22.76
C GLN A 24 5.22 23.12 23.60
N VAL A 25 6.51 23.14 23.24
CA VAL A 25 7.52 23.99 23.89
C VAL A 25 7.23 25.48 23.70
N ALA A 26 6.67 25.85 22.54
CA ALA A 26 6.29 27.21 22.23
C ALA A 26 4.89 27.61 22.74
N ASP A 27 4.23 26.74 23.51
CA ASP A 27 2.88 26.93 24.07
C ASP A 27 1.84 27.38 23.04
N VAL A 28 1.95 26.87 21.81
CA VAL A 28 1.02 27.20 20.73
C VAL A 28 -0.31 26.50 21.02
N PRO A 29 -1.46 27.21 20.98
CA PRO A 29 -2.75 26.56 21.15
C PRO A 29 -3.00 25.52 20.04
N LYS A 30 -3.52 24.34 20.41
CA LYS A 30 -3.73 23.20 19.49
C LYS A 30 -4.58 23.54 18.26
N GLU A 31 -5.48 24.51 18.39
CA GLU A 31 -6.32 25.04 17.30
C GLU A 31 -5.49 25.63 16.15
N PHE A 32 -4.29 26.13 16.44
CA PHE A 32 -3.39 26.72 15.45
C PHE A 32 -2.32 25.74 14.93
N TRP A 33 -2.21 24.54 15.49
CA TRP A 33 -1.19 23.58 15.07
C TRP A 33 -1.36 23.18 13.60
N ALA A 34 -2.60 22.96 13.17
CA ALA A 34 -2.88 22.56 11.80
C ALA A 34 -2.55 23.68 10.79
N SER A 35 -2.87 24.94 11.09
CA SER A 35 -2.56 26.07 10.20
C SER A 35 -1.05 26.33 10.12
N HIS A 36 -0.33 26.21 11.24
CA HIS A 36 1.13 26.32 11.26
C HIS A 36 1.80 25.19 10.47
N LEU A 37 1.33 23.95 10.64
CA LEU A 37 1.83 22.81 9.89
C LEU A 37 1.64 22.99 8.39
N LEU A 38 0.45 23.46 7.95
CA LEU A 38 0.16 23.71 6.53
C LEU A 38 1.08 24.76 5.90
N GLY A 39 1.47 25.79 6.67
CA GLY A 39 2.42 26.81 6.20
C GLY A 39 3.86 26.31 6.03
N LEU A 40 4.19 25.16 6.64
CA LEU A 40 5.52 24.56 6.59
C LEU A 40 5.63 23.42 5.58
N LEU A 41 4.51 22.96 5.05
CA LEU A 41 4.45 21.91 4.04
C LEU A 41 4.61 22.46 2.62
N PRO A 42 5.11 21.65 1.67
CA PRO A 42 5.10 22.00 0.26
C PRO A 42 3.69 22.30 -0.25
N TYR A 43 3.60 23.17 -1.26
CA TYR A 43 2.34 23.66 -1.80
C TYR A 43 1.44 22.52 -2.31
N GLU A 44 2.02 21.50 -2.94
CA GLU A 44 1.28 20.35 -3.45
C GLU A 44 0.58 19.57 -2.33
N ILE A 45 1.19 19.51 -1.15
CA ILE A 45 0.68 18.82 0.03
C ILE A 45 -0.40 19.65 0.71
N ALA A 46 -0.16 20.97 0.84
CA ALA A 46 -1.12 21.90 1.41
C ALA A 46 -2.42 21.96 0.58
N GLN A 47 -2.33 21.94 -0.76
CA GLN A 47 -3.50 21.85 -1.64
C GLN A 47 -4.32 20.59 -1.40
N LEU A 48 -3.66 19.48 -1.08
CA LEU A 48 -4.34 18.22 -0.87
C LEU A 48 -5.17 18.25 0.42
N VAL A 49 -4.63 18.82 1.49
CA VAL A 49 -5.38 19.05 2.73
C VAL A 49 -6.50 20.09 2.52
N ALA A 50 -6.30 21.08 1.65
CA ALA A 50 -7.31 22.09 1.32
C ALA A 50 -8.48 21.55 0.47
N ARG A 51 -8.30 20.41 -0.23
CA ARG A 51 -9.38 19.73 -0.96
C ARG A 51 -10.28 18.88 -0.07
N GLU A 52 -9.84 18.61 1.16
CA GLU A 52 -10.62 17.93 2.18
C GLU A 52 -11.48 18.94 2.93
N ASP A 53 -12.43 18.43 3.72
CA ASP A 53 -13.40 19.27 4.42
C ASP A 53 -12.72 20.30 5.34
N VAL A 54 -13.22 21.55 5.36
CA VAL A 54 -12.69 22.66 6.16
C VAL A 54 -12.70 22.34 7.65
N TRP A 55 -13.58 21.44 8.09
CA TRP A 55 -13.58 20.95 9.47
C TRP A 55 -12.38 20.05 9.79
N ILE A 56 -11.81 19.35 8.81
CA ILE A 56 -10.65 18.45 8.97
C ILE A 56 -9.36 19.26 9.13
N SER A 57 -9.23 20.39 8.43
CA SER A 57 -8.04 21.26 8.46
C SER A 57 -7.84 22.02 9.79
N ARG A 58 -8.84 22.03 10.68
CA ARG A 58 -8.74 22.60 12.04
C ARG A 58 -8.22 21.63 13.09
N TYR A 59 -8.32 20.32 12.85
CA TYR A 59 -7.88 19.31 13.81
C TYR A 59 -6.53 18.74 13.40
N PHE A 60 -5.50 19.09 14.15
CA PHE A 60 -4.13 18.62 13.93
C PHE A 60 -4.06 17.09 13.81
N GLU A 61 -4.75 16.33 14.68
CA GLU A 61 -4.74 14.86 14.61
C GLU A 61 -5.28 14.32 13.29
N LYS A 62 -6.31 14.97 12.72
CA LYS A 62 -6.84 14.57 11.43
C LYS A 62 -5.85 14.89 10.31
N VAL A 63 -5.27 16.09 10.30
CA VAL A 63 -4.24 16.48 9.32
C VAL A 63 -3.02 15.54 9.41
N LYS A 64 -2.56 15.23 10.61
CA LYS A 64 -1.49 14.25 10.89
C LYS A 64 -1.84 12.87 10.30
N SER A 65 -3.02 12.35 10.59
CA SER A 65 -3.47 11.05 10.05
C SER A 65 -3.54 11.04 8.51
N LEU A 66 -3.98 12.15 7.92
CA LEU A 66 -4.10 12.30 6.48
C LEU A 66 -2.75 12.37 5.78
N LEU A 67 -1.81 13.12 6.36
CA LEU A 67 -0.43 13.19 5.90
C LEU A 67 0.24 11.82 6.00
N LEU A 68 0.15 11.15 7.15
CA LEU A 68 0.70 9.80 7.32
C LEU A 68 0.11 8.82 6.31
N LYS A 69 -1.21 8.87 6.06
CA LYS A 69 -1.86 8.04 5.03
C LYS A 69 -1.35 8.38 3.64
N ARG A 70 -1.22 9.66 3.29
CA ARG A 70 -0.76 10.11 1.98
C ARG A 70 0.70 9.75 1.71
N TYR A 71 1.59 9.95 2.66
CA TYR A 71 3.00 9.56 2.50
C TYR A 71 3.19 8.04 2.49
N LYS A 72 2.37 7.27 3.23
CA LYS A 72 2.27 5.81 3.02
C LYS A 72 1.79 5.45 1.62
N LEU A 73 0.81 6.19 1.08
CA LEU A 73 0.37 6.04 -0.31
C LEU A 73 1.44 6.49 -1.32
N THR A 74 2.31 7.44 -0.95
CA THR A 74 3.48 7.83 -1.73
C THR A 74 4.50 6.70 -1.78
N ALA A 75 4.79 6.05 -0.65
CA ALA A 75 5.64 4.85 -0.59
C ALA A 75 5.03 3.71 -1.43
N GLU A 76 3.73 3.50 -1.35
CA GLU A 76 2.99 2.53 -2.17
C GLU A 76 3.04 2.90 -3.67
N LYS A 77 2.99 4.18 -4.03
CA LYS A 77 3.16 4.64 -5.42
C LYS A 77 4.58 4.36 -5.91
N LEU A 78 5.59 4.60 -5.09
CA LEU A 78 6.99 4.30 -5.39
C LEU A 78 7.21 2.79 -5.55
N ARG A 79 6.58 1.96 -4.71
CA ARG A 79 6.54 0.50 -4.88
C ARG A 79 5.94 0.10 -6.22
N GLN A 80 4.83 0.71 -6.61
CA GLN A 80 4.18 0.43 -7.89
C GLN A 80 5.07 0.85 -9.07
N LEU A 81 5.74 2.00 -8.98
CA LEU A 81 6.74 2.42 -9.96
C LEU A 81 7.88 1.42 -10.00
N PHE A 82 8.51 1.08 -8.88
CA PHE A 82 9.55 0.04 -8.81
C PHE A 82 9.12 -1.30 -9.44
N SER A 83 7.84 -1.69 -9.27
CA SER A 83 7.32 -2.97 -9.76
C SER A 83 6.96 -2.98 -11.25
N LYS A 84 6.37 -1.89 -11.74
CA LYS A 84 5.75 -1.80 -13.08
C LYS A 84 6.57 -0.96 -14.06
N HIS A 85 7.64 -0.32 -13.60
CA HIS A 85 8.43 0.56 -14.43
C HIS A 85 9.14 -0.24 -15.52
N CYS A 86 8.92 0.18 -16.77
CA CYS A 86 9.54 -0.39 -17.95
C CYS A 86 10.52 0.63 -18.52
N LYS A 87 11.65 0.15 -19.05
CA LYS A 87 12.63 1.01 -19.71
C LYS A 87 11.97 1.74 -20.88
N SER A 88 12.08 3.06 -20.88
CA SER A 88 11.66 3.86 -22.03
C SER A 88 12.48 3.46 -23.28
N PRO A 89 11.86 3.44 -24.48
CA PRO A 89 12.58 3.18 -25.73
C PRO A 89 13.77 4.13 -25.94
N THR A 90 13.67 5.36 -25.42
CA THR A 90 14.65 6.44 -25.58
C THR A 90 15.65 6.54 -24.42
N ALA A 91 15.42 5.87 -23.29
CA ALA A 91 16.28 5.94 -22.12
C ALA A 91 17.44 4.95 -22.19
N THR A 92 18.60 5.30 -21.62
CA THR A 92 19.70 4.35 -21.48
C THR A 92 19.45 3.38 -20.33
N TRP A 93 20.15 2.24 -20.30
CA TRP A 93 20.09 1.32 -19.17
C TRP A 93 20.63 1.93 -17.87
N LYS A 94 21.53 2.92 -17.96
CA LYS A 94 22.03 3.67 -16.81
C LYS A 94 20.91 4.52 -16.20
N ASP A 95 20.17 5.25 -17.03
CA ASP A 95 19.04 6.09 -16.59
C ASP A 95 17.96 5.22 -15.94
N PHE A 96 17.61 4.10 -16.57
CA PHE A 96 16.66 3.14 -16.00
C PHE A 96 17.12 2.58 -14.65
N SER A 97 18.39 2.20 -14.53
CA SER A 97 18.94 1.71 -13.26
C SER A 97 18.90 2.79 -12.16
N TYR A 98 19.13 4.04 -12.52
CA TYR A 98 19.06 5.17 -11.61
C TYR A 98 17.62 5.42 -11.14
N GLU A 99 16.65 5.41 -12.06
CA GLU A 99 15.24 5.57 -11.75
C GLU A 99 14.72 4.44 -10.84
N VAL A 100 15.00 3.18 -11.17
CA VAL A 100 14.61 2.03 -10.36
C VAL A 100 15.23 2.10 -8.96
N ARG A 101 16.51 2.47 -8.86
CA ARG A 101 17.18 2.67 -7.57
C ARG A 101 16.55 3.79 -6.76
N ASN A 102 16.17 4.89 -7.40
CA ASN A 102 15.52 6.01 -6.74
C ASN A 102 14.12 5.65 -6.24
N TYR A 103 13.33 4.93 -7.03
CA TYR A 103 12.02 4.43 -6.59
C TYR A 103 12.15 3.46 -5.42
N PHE A 104 13.12 2.56 -5.48
CA PHE A 104 13.39 1.63 -4.39
C PHE A 104 13.78 2.35 -3.09
N HIS A 105 14.71 3.29 -3.18
CA HIS A 105 15.15 4.09 -2.04
C HIS A 105 14.00 4.89 -1.43
N GLY A 106 13.22 5.62 -2.24
CA GLY A 106 12.08 6.37 -1.75
C GLY A 106 10.98 5.45 -1.16
N TRP A 107 10.82 4.23 -1.66
CA TRP A 107 9.88 3.26 -1.10
C TRP A 107 10.30 2.78 0.29
N ILE A 108 11.56 2.38 0.47
CA ILE A 108 12.06 1.92 1.78
C ILE A 108 12.11 3.06 2.79
N SER A 109 12.50 4.28 2.37
CA SER A 109 12.48 5.46 3.24
C SER A 109 11.06 5.85 3.65
N GLY A 110 10.09 5.76 2.73
CA GLY A 110 8.69 6.08 3.03
C GLY A 110 8.00 5.07 3.96
N LEU A 111 8.60 3.91 4.20
CA LEU A 111 8.14 2.90 5.16
C LEU A 111 8.99 2.87 6.44
N ASP A 112 9.95 3.79 6.60
CA ASP A 112 10.87 3.85 7.72
C ASP A 112 11.62 2.52 7.96
N ILE A 113 12.03 1.87 6.87
CA ILE A 113 12.79 0.61 6.93
C ILE A 113 14.25 0.94 7.20
N SER A 114 14.69 0.60 8.41
CA SER A 114 16.06 0.89 8.89
C SER A 114 16.92 -0.35 9.01
N THR A 115 16.33 -1.55 9.01
CA THR A 115 17.06 -2.82 9.19
C THR A 115 16.99 -3.72 7.96
N PHE A 116 18.03 -4.55 7.80
CA PHE A 116 18.06 -5.54 6.72
C PHE A 116 16.97 -6.61 6.86
N ASP A 117 16.58 -6.95 8.10
CA ASP A 117 15.50 -7.91 8.36
C ASP A 117 14.14 -7.35 7.93
N GLN A 118 13.81 -6.11 8.29
CA GLN A 118 12.61 -5.43 7.79
C GLN A 118 12.59 -5.32 6.26
N LEU A 119 13.75 -5.11 5.64
CA LEU A 119 13.85 -5.09 4.18
C LEU A 119 13.56 -6.47 3.57
N LYS A 120 14.14 -7.55 4.12
CA LYS A 120 13.86 -8.92 3.67
C LYS A 120 12.38 -9.23 3.78
N GLU A 121 11.77 -8.92 4.92
CA GLU A 121 10.32 -9.12 5.12
C GLU A 121 9.49 -8.33 4.11
N LEU A 122 9.81 -7.04 3.89
CA LEU A 122 9.11 -6.21 2.92
C LEU A 122 9.15 -6.83 1.51
N ILE A 123 10.33 -7.28 1.07
CA ILE A 123 10.49 -7.89 -0.25
C ILE A 123 9.68 -9.18 -0.35
N ILE A 124 9.71 -10.04 0.66
CA ILE A 124 8.95 -11.29 0.68
C ILE A 124 7.45 -11.01 0.63
N VAL A 125 6.97 -10.06 1.45
CA VAL A 125 5.59 -9.58 1.46
C VAL A 125 5.17 -9.06 0.09
N ASP A 126 6.01 -8.24 -0.54
CA ASP A 126 5.73 -7.69 -1.88
C ASP A 126 5.62 -8.81 -2.93
N GLN A 127 6.49 -9.81 -2.88
CA GLN A 127 6.43 -10.96 -3.78
C GLN A 127 5.16 -11.80 -3.60
N ILE A 128 4.75 -12.05 -2.36
CA ILE A 128 3.51 -12.78 -2.06
C ILE A 128 2.31 -11.98 -2.59
N LYS A 129 2.24 -10.67 -2.30
CA LYS A 129 1.16 -9.80 -2.78
C LYS A 129 1.03 -9.75 -4.30
N ARG A 130 2.15 -9.86 -5.03
CA ARG A 130 2.13 -9.92 -6.50
C ARG A 130 1.60 -11.24 -7.04
N ARG A 131 1.77 -12.34 -6.29
CA ARG A 131 1.29 -13.68 -6.66
C ARG A 131 -0.13 -13.96 -6.18
N SER A 132 -0.64 -13.19 -5.22
CA SER A 132 -2.02 -13.27 -4.76
C SER A 132 -3.01 -12.94 -5.89
N PHE A 133 -4.08 -13.73 -5.96
CA PHE A 133 -5.15 -13.54 -6.94
C PHE A 133 -5.86 -12.18 -6.75
N PRO A 134 -6.30 -11.53 -7.85
CA PRO A 134 -6.99 -10.23 -7.80
C PRO A 134 -8.19 -10.19 -6.84
N GLU A 135 -8.94 -11.29 -6.74
CA GLU A 135 -10.14 -11.42 -5.92
C GLU A 135 -9.85 -11.33 -4.41
N VAL A 136 -8.69 -11.84 -3.99
CA VAL A 136 -8.22 -11.72 -2.60
C VAL A 136 -7.85 -10.27 -2.31
N ARG A 137 -7.19 -9.62 -3.27
CA ARG A 137 -6.78 -8.23 -3.15
C ARG A 137 -7.98 -7.28 -3.10
N GLU A 138 -9.03 -7.55 -3.88
CA GLU A 138 -10.29 -6.79 -3.83
C GLU A 138 -11.00 -6.97 -2.49
N HIS A 139 -11.02 -8.19 -1.94
CA HIS A 139 -11.62 -8.46 -0.64
C HIS A 139 -10.97 -7.68 0.51
N TYR A 140 -9.67 -7.38 0.42
CA TYR A 140 -8.91 -6.66 1.45
C TYR A 140 -8.45 -5.27 1.00
N ILE A 141 -9.11 -4.63 0.03
CA ILE A 141 -8.59 -3.43 -0.64
C ILE A 141 -8.18 -2.29 0.32
N ASP A 142 -8.94 -2.09 1.39
CA ASP A 142 -8.70 -1.04 2.39
C ASP A 142 -7.49 -1.34 3.29
N GLU A 143 -7.22 -2.63 3.54
CA GLU A 143 -6.17 -3.09 4.46
C GLU A 143 -4.92 -3.57 3.72
N TRP A 144 -5.01 -3.83 2.41
CA TRP A 144 -3.97 -4.46 1.58
C TRP A 144 -2.64 -3.69 1.62
N SER A 145 -2.73 -2.35 1.61
CA SER A 145 -1.58 -1.46 1.69
C SER A 145 -0.91 -1.44 3.07
N GLN A 146 -1.62 -1.89 4.12
CA GLN A 146 -1.13 -1.93 5.50
C GLN A 146 -0.59 -3.29 5.92
N LEU A 147 -0.79 -4.33 5.10
CA LEU A 147 -0.27 -5.69 5.35
C LEU A 147 1.23 -5.78 5.02
N ASN A 148 2.07 -5.11 5.81
CA ASN A 148 3.53 -5.13 5.62
C ASN A 148 4.24 -6.14 6.54
N ASN A 149 3.50 -6.78 7.44
CA ASN A 149 3.97 -7.87 8.28
C ASN A 149 3.68 -9.21 7.58
N LEU A 150 4.70 -10.07 7.49
CA LEU A 150 4.64 -11.34 6.78
C LEU A 150 3.62 -12.30 7.40
N GLU A 151 3.68 -12.54 8.70
CA GLU A 151 2.77 -13.47 9.40
C GLU A 151 1.31 -13.03 9.27
N LYS A 152 1.05 -11.73 9.44
CA LYS A 152 -0.29 -11.17 9.31
C LYS A 152 -0.83 -11.31 7.90
N LEU A 153 0.03 -11.19 6.88
CA LEU A 153 -0.36 -11.38 5.49
C LEU A 153 -0.68 -12.85 5.22
N THR A 154 0.22 -13.78 5.56
CA THR A 154 0.03 -15.21 5.28
C THR A 154 -1.19 -15.75 6.01
N SER A 155 -1.38 -15.40 7.29
CA SER A 155 -2.58 -15.80 8.05
C SER A 155 -3.88 -15.35 7.37
N LYS A 156 -3.94 -14.11 6.85
CA LYS A 156 -5.15 -13.64 6.14
C LYS A 156 -5.39 -14.34 4.82
N LEU A 157 -4.31 -14.70 4.10
CA LEU A 157 -4.42 -15.45 2.86
C LEU A 157 -4.93 -16.87 3.14
N ASP A 158 -4.40 -17.53 4.16
CA ASP A 158 -4.84 -18.87 4.58
C ASP A 158 -6.31 -18.86 5.06
N ASP A 159 -6.71 -17.83 5.82
CA ASP A 159 -8.11 -17.65 6.24
C ASP A 159 -9.05 -17.50 5.03
N TYR A 160 -8.64 -16.70 4.03
CA TYR A 160 -9.42 -16.53 2.80
C TYR A 160 -9.53 -17.84 2.02
N ASP A 161 -8.43 -18.56 1.85
CA ASP A 161 -8.40 -19.84 1.15
C ASP A 161 -9.23 -20.90 1.87
N ALA A 162 -9.23 -20.93 3.20
CA ALA A 162 -10.09 -21.82 3.98
C ALA A 162 -11.59 -21.54 3.76
N VAL A 163 -11.97 -20.25 3.66
CA VAL A 163 -13.35 -19.85 3.36
C VAL A 163 -13.73 -20.18 1.91
N ARG A 164 -12.83 -19.92 0.95
CA ARG A 164 -13.05 -20.22 -0.47
C ARG A 164 -13.21 -21.72 -0.70
N THR A 165 -12.29 -22.51 -0.14
CA THR A 165 -12.32 -23.98 -0.24
C THR A 165 -13.64 -24.54 0.30
N LYS A 166 -14.13 -24.04 1.45
CA LYS A 166 -15.44 -24.45 1.99
C LYS A 166 -16.62 -24.12 1.08
N ARG A 167 -16.61 -22.99 0.36
CA ARG A 167 -17.66 -22.64 -0.62
C ARG A 167 -17.60 -23.56 -1.84
N ASP A 168 -16.41 -23.88 -2.33
CA ASP A 168 -16.22 -24.77 -3.47
C ASP A 168 -16.65 -26.21 -3.14
N PHE A 169 -16.43 -26.68 -1.90
CA PHE A 169 -16.95 -27.96 -1.41
C PHE A 169 -18.49 -27.98 -1.29
N HIS A 170 -19.13 -26.90 -0.84
CA HIS A 170 -20.60 -26.83 -0.76
C HIS A 170 -21.28 -26.72 -2.13
N ASN A 171 -20.64 -26.08 -3.10
CA ASN A 171 -21.15 -26.00 -4.48
C ASN A 171 -20.92 -27.29 -5.29
N SER A 172 -20.07 -28.18 -4.78
CA SER A 172 -19.76 -29.48 -5.39
C SER A 172 -20.57 -30.61 -4.75
N THR A 173 -21.89 -30.51 -4.72
CA THR A 173 -22.73 -31.70 -4.43
C THR A 173 -22.60 -32.72 -5.57
N PRO A 174 -22.37 -34.02 -5.30
CA PRO A 174 -22.33 -35.03 -6.35
C PRO A 174 -23.72 -35.14 -6.98
N ARG A 175 -23.78 -34.89 -8.28
CA ARG A 175 -25.00 -35.05 -9.09
C ARG A 175 -25.40 -36.52 -9.09
N LYS A 176 -26.24 -36.92 -8.13
CA LYS A 176 -26.92 -38.23 -8.15
C LYS A 176 -27.94 -38.22 -9.30
N GLY A 177 -27.86 -39.23 -10.16
CA GLY A 177 -28.97 -39.68 -10.99
C GLY A 177 -28.82 -39.41 -12.49
N ALA A 178 -28.35 -40.43 -13.21
CA ALA A 178 -28.88 -40.80 -14.51
C ALA A 178 -28.52 -42.27 -14.78
N GLU A 179 -29.31 -43.18 -14.20
CA GLU A 179 -29.41 -44.55 -14.72
C GLU A 179 -30.04 -44.53 -16.12
N ASN A 180 -29.52 -45.41 -16.97
CA ASN A 180 -30.13 -46.02 -18.15
C ASN A 180 -30.47 -45.12 -19.35
N ARG A 181 -29.69 -45.30 -20.42
CA ARG A 181 -30.23 -45.76 -21.72
C ARG A 181 -29.17 -46.55 -22.49
N ALA A 182 -29.53 -47.80 -22.77
CA ALA A 182 -28.87 -48.71 -23.69
C ALA A 182 -29.05 -48.25 -25.15
N TYR A 183 -28.39 -49.01 -26.04
CA TYR A 183 -28.45 -49.07 -27.52
C TYR A 183 -27.46 -48.15 -28.27
N THR A 184 -26.72 -48.57 -29.30
CA THR A 184 -26.34 -49.86 -29.89
C THR A 184 -25.13 -49.55 -30.79
N THR A 185 -24.24 -50.51 -30.92
CA THR A 185 -23.12 -50.62 -31.87
C THR A 185 -23.44 -50.17 -33.31
N LEU A 186 -22.51 -49.48 -33.98
CA LEU A 186 -22.23 -49.72 -35.41
C LEU A 186 -20.79 -49.34 -35.81
N ASN A 187 -20.09 -50.36 -36.30
CA ASN A 187 -18.77 -50.33 -36.92
C ASN A 187 -18.77 -49.56 -38.25
N GLN A 188 -17.66 -48.88 -38.56
CA GLN A 188 -17.01 -48.91 -39.90
C GLN A 188 -15.62 -48.26 -39.77
N LYS A 189 -14.53 -49.04 -39.63
CA LYS A 189 -13.69 -49.73 -40.64
C LYS A 189 -12.92 -48.81 -41.61
N ARG A 190 -11.60 -48.86 -41.40
CA ARG A 190 -10.44 -48.63 -42.30
C ARG A 190 -10.14 -47.22 -42.78
#